data_AF-A0A4Y8L7P9-F1
#
_entry.id   AF-A0A4Y8L7P9-F1
#
_cell.length_a   1.000
_cell.length_b   1.000
_cell.length_c   1.000
_cell.angle_alpha   90.00
_cell.angle_beta   90.00
_cell.angle_gamma   90.00
#
_symmetry.space_group_name_H-M   'P 1'
#
loop_
_entity.id
_entity.type
_entity.pdbx_description
1 polymer ?
#
loop_
_entity_poly.entity_id
_entity_poly.type
_entity_poly.pdbx_seq_one_letter_code
_entity_poly.pdbx_strand_id
1 'polypeptide(L)'
;MKKYIIIVISIIILALVLIMYYNYEESNSAWSVQCSLYHVTGLYCPGCGGQRAFHYLLHGEMTKSLRYNALFIMSIPFFLYLYYIMVRVYLKKGKYNAKGFLFSKNFAIVFLLILVVYFILRNIPFSPFTYLIPY
;
A
#
# COMPACT_ATOMS: atom_id res chain seq x y z
N MET A 1 20.54 -5.36 -25.06
CA MET A 1 21.37 -5.01 -23.88
C MET A 1 20.63 -4.10 -22.89
N LYS A 2 20.23 -2.86 -23.26
CA LYS A 2 19.53 -1.91 -22.34
C LYS A 2 18.28 -2.47 -21.63
N LYS A 3 17.44 -3.27 -22.31
CA LYS A 3 16.23 -3.88 -21.73
C LYS A 3 16.53 -4.87 -20.60
N TYR A 4 17.60 -5.66 -20.73
CA TYR A 4 17.99 -6.65 -19.70
C TYR A 4 18.59 -5.97 -18.48
N ILE A 5 19.35 -4.89 -18.67
CA ILE A 5 19.89 -4.07 -17.57
C ILE A 5 18.75 -3.49 -16.74
N ILE A 6 17.71 -2.93 -17.35
CA ILE A 6 16.55 -2.36 -16.64
C ILE A 6 15.80 -3.43 -15.84
N ILE A 7 15.62 -4.63 -16.39
CA ILE A 7 14.95 -5.74 -15.70
C ILE A 7 15.77 -6.19 -14.48
N VAL A 8 17.07 -6.38 -14.65
CA VAL A 8 17.97 -6.78 -13.55
C VAL A 8 17.97 -5.73 -12.44
N ILE A 9 18.09 -4.44 -12.78
CA ILE A 9 18.03 -3.36 -11.79
C ILE A 9 16.68 -3.36 -11.06
N SER A 10 15.58 -3.57 -11.77
CA SER A 10 14.24 -3.60 -11.16
C SER A 10 14.07 -4.77 -10.19
N ILE A 11 14.61 -5.95 -10.52
CA ILE A 11 14.61 -7.11 -9.63
C ILE A 11 15.47 -6.87 -8.40
N ILE A 12 16.66 -6.28 -8.56
CA ILE A 12 17.56 -5.95 -7.44
C ILE A 12 16.89 -4.94 -6.51
N ILE A 13 16.28 -3.87 -7.05
CA ILE A 13 15.56 -2.87 -6.26
C ILE A 13 14.40 -3.53 -5.50
N LEU A 14 13.60 -4.37 -6.17
CA LEU A 14 12.49 -5.07 -5.52
C LEU A 14 12.98 -5.99 -4.39
N ALA A 15 14.04 -6.76 -4.63
CA ALA A 15 14.64 -7.64 -3.62
C ALA A 15 15.17 -6.84 -2.42
N LEU A 16 15.87 -5.73 -2.67
CA LEU A 16 16.34 -4.84 -1.61
C LEU A 16 15.18 -4.28 -0.79
N VAL A 17 14.11 -3.79 -1.43
CA VAL A 17 12.91 -3.29 -0.74
C VAL A 17 12.29 -4.39 0.12
N LEU A 18 12.13 -5.61 -0.41
CA LEU A 18 11.57 -6.73 0.35
C LEU A 18 12.44 -7.10 1.55
N ILE A 19 13.77 -7.18 1.38
CA ILE A 19 14.71 -7.46 2.47
C ILE A 19 14.67 -6.36 3.52
N MET A 20 14.62 -5.09 3.12
CA MET A 20 14.53 -3.95 4.04
C MET A 20 13.25 -4.01 4.89
N TYR A 21 12.10 -4.31 4.28
CA TYR A 21 10.83 -4.42 5.01
C TYR A 21 10.71 -5.72 5.81
N TYR A 22 11.34 -6.80 5.38
CA TYR A 22 11.41 -8.04 6.15
C TYR A 22 12.23 -7.86 7.43
N ASN A 23 13.38 -7.18 7.35
CA ASN A 23 14.23 -6.92 8.50
C ASN A 23 13.86 -5.61 9.24
N TYR A 24 12.71 -5.02 8.93
CA TYR A 24 12.24 -3.81 9.59
C TYR A 24 11.89 -4.09 11.05
N GLU A 25 12.69 -3.56 11.97
CA GLU A 25 12.41 -3.58 13.40
C GLU A 25 11.84 -2.22 13.83
N GLU A 26 10.62 -2.22 14.33
CA GLU A 26 9.86 -1.01 14.67
C GLU A 26 10.51 -0.20 15.81
N SER A 27 11.13 -0.87 16.78
CA SER A 27 11.71 -0.24 17.97
C SER A 27 13.09 0.39 17.76
N ASN A 28 13.82 -0.02 16.72
CA ASN A 28 15.24 0.34 16.51
C ASN A 28 15.52 1.05 15.18
N SER A 29 14.52 1.25 14.33
CA SER A 29 14.74 1.84 13.01
C SER A 29 14.51 3.35 13.02
N ALA A 30 15.56 4.12 12.71
CA ALA A 30 15.47 5.54 12.37
C ALA A 30 14.54 5.83 11.16
N TRP A 31 14.11 4.77 10.46
CA TRP A 31 13.25 4.78 9.29
C TRP A 31 11.77 4.50 9.62
N SER A 32 11.42 4.33 10.90
CA SER A 32 10.04 4.32 11.37
C SER A 32 9.41 5.68 11.07
N VAL A 33 8.72 5.79 9.94
CA VAL A 33 8.02 7.03 9.57
C VAL A 33 6.78 7.15 10.43
N GLN A 34 6.91 7.89 11.53
CA GLN A 34 5.77 8.27 12.34
C GLN A 34 4.81 9.13 11.52
N CYS A 35 3.52 8.88 11.66
CA CYS A 35 2.48 9.54 10.86
C CYS A 35 2.41 11.02 11.27
N SER A 36 2.99 11.95 10.49
CA SER A 36 3.06 13.38 10.87
C SER A 36 1.68 13.99 11.14
N LEU A 37 0.65 13.53 10.39
CA LEU A 37 -0.73 13.96 10.59
C LEU A 37 -1.25 13.57 11.99
N TYR A 38 -0.92 12.37 12.48
CA TYR A 38 -1.27 11.94 13.82
C TYR A 38 -0.53 12.75 14.89
N HIS A 39 0.76 13.05 14.68
CA HIS A 39 1.52 13.88 15.61
C HIS A 39 0.96 15.30 15.77
N VAL A 40 0.44 15.88 14.68
CA VAL A 40 -0.10 17.25 14.71
C VAL A 40 -1.56 17.30 15.14
N THR A 41 -2.38 16.32 14.74
CA THR A 41 -3.84 16.39 14.90
C THR A 41 -4.44 15.33 15.82
N GLY A 42 -3.68 14.27 16.14
CA GLY A 42 -4.19 13.08 16.81
C GLY A 42 -5.00 12.15 15.91
N LEU A 43 -5.15 12.46 14.62
CA LEU A 43 -5.94 11.66 13.67
C LEU A 43 -5.07 10.68 12.88
N TYR A 44 -5.59 9.47 12.67
CA TYR A 44 -4.94 8.46 11.83
C TYR A 44 -5.38 8.63 10.37
N CYS A 45 -4.43 8.91 9.48
CA CYS A 45 -4.68 8.92 8.04
C CYS A 45 -4.88 7.48 7.48
N PRO A 46 -5.46 7.33 6.27
CA PRO A 46 -5.67 6.02 5.65
C PRO A 46 -4.38 5.21 5.47
N GLY A 47 -3.23 5.88 5.36
CA GLY A 47 -1.92 5.25 5.19
C GLY A 47 -1.19 4.88 6.48
N CYS A 48 -1.60 5.41 7.66
CA CYS A 48 -0.87 5.12 8.89
C CYS A 48 -0.84 3.60 9.17
N GLY A 49 0.31 3.07 9.59
CA GLY A 49 0.52 1.64 9.83
C GLY A 49 0.75 0.79 8.58
N GLY A 50 0.79 1.36 7.36
CA GLY A 50 1.01 0.60 6.12
C GLY A 50 2.34 -0.16 6.07
N GLN A 51 3.43 0.45 6.58
CA GLN A 51 4.75 -0.21 6.65
C GLN A 51 4.72 -1.43 7.59
N ARG A 52 4.10 -1.29 8.76
CA ARG A 52 3.90 -2.38 9.73
C ARG A 52 3.02 -3.48 9.14
N ALA A 53 1.91 -3.09 8.49
CA ALA A 53 1.05 -4.04 7.78
C ALA A 53 1.82 -4.85 6.75
N PHE A 54 2.68 -4.20 5.95
CA PHE A 54 3.51 -4.89 4.96
C PHE A 54 4.56 -5.81 5.61
N HIS A 55 5.23 -5.37 6.67
CA HIS A 55 6.16 -6.21 7.43
C HIS A 55 5.49 -7.50 7.94
N TYR A 56 4.34 -7.38 8.62
CA TYR A 56 3.60 -8.55 9.10
C TYR A 56 3.07 -9.44 7.98
N LEU A 57 2.70 -8.84 6.85
CA LEU A 57 2.32 -9.61 5.66
C LEU A 57 3.49 -10.46 5.14
N LEU A 58 4.71 -9.91 5.11
CA LEU A 58 5.92 -10.63 4.69
C LEU A 58 6.27 -11.80 5.64
N HIS A 59 5.90 -11.72 6.91
CA HIS A 59 6.06 -12.79 7.90
C HIS A 59 4.89 -13.79 7.92
N GLY A 60 3.89 -13.63 7.05
CA GLY A 60 2.71 -14.49 7.01
C GLY A 60 1.68 -14.22 8.12
N GLU A 61 1.83 -13.15 8.89
CA GLU A 61 0.92 -12.79 9.98
C GLU A 61 -0.26 -11.93 9.50
N MET A 62 -1.19 -12.56 8.76
CA MET A 62 -2.31 -11.87 8.10
C MET A 62 -3.19 -11.08 9.08
N THR A 63 -3.51 -11.64 10.25
CA THR A 63 -4.37 -10.98 11.24
C THR A 63 -3.72 -9.70 11.77
N LYS A 64 -2.42 -9.72 12.09
CA LYS A 64 -1.71 -8.52 12.54
C LYS A 64 -1.63 -7.51 11.39
N SER A 65 -1.31 -7.97 10.19
CA SER A 65 -1.24 -7.14 9.00
C SER A 65 -2.55 -6.35 8.73
N LEU A 66 -3.70 -7.03 8.79
CA LEU A 66 -5.02 -6.41 8.64
C LEU A 66 -5.33 -5.38 9.74
N ARG A 67 -4.88 -5.65 10.97
CA ARG A 67 -5.07 -4.74 12.11
C ARG A 67 -4.27 -3.46 11.95
N TYR A 68 -3.05 -3.55 11.46
CA TYR A 68 -2.24 -2.37 11.16
C TYR A 68 -2.81 -1.55 10.00
N ASN A 69 -3.24 -2.18 8.91
CA ASN A 69 -3.88 -1.46 7.82
C ASN A 69 -4.72 -2.39 6.91
N ALA A 70 -6.00 -2.52 7.21
CA ALA A 70 -6.92 -3.32 6.41
C ALA A 70 -7.05 -2.81 4.97
N LEU A 71 -7.09 -1.48 4.80
CA LEU A 71 -7.19 -0.85 3.48
C LEU A 71 -5.98 -1.18 2.60
N PHE A 72 -4.77 -1.17 3.17
CA PHE A 72 -3.56 -1.57 2.46
C PHE A 72 -3.68 -2.99 1.91
N ILE A 73 -4.08 -3.95 2.75
CA ILE A 73 -4.22 -5.36 2.34
C ILE A 73 -5.30 -5.54 1.27
N MET A 74 -6.46 -4.89 1.44
CA MET A 74 -7.53 -4.92 0.44
C MET A 74 -7.12 -4.28 -0.89
N SER A 75 -6.16 -3.35 -0.88
CA SER A 75 -5.65 -2.69 -2.09
C SER A 75 -4.62 -3.53 -2.86
N ILE A 76 -4.04 -4.58 -2.26
CA ILE A 76 -3.00 -5.40 -2.91
C ILE A 76 -3.47 -6.01 -4.23
N PRO A 77 -4.63 -6.70 -4.33
CA PRO A 77 -5.11 -7.25 -5.59
C PRO A 77 -5.27 -6.18 -6.68
N PHE A 78 -5.72 -4.98 -6.29
CA PHE A 78 -5.85 -3.85 -7.18
C PHE A 78 -4.50 -3.40 -7.73
N PHE A 79 -3.49 -3.21 -6.87
CA PHE A 79 -2.15 -2.83 -7.30
C PHE A 79 -1.46 -3.91 -8.13
N LEU A 80 -1.67 -5.20 -7.82
CA LEU A 80 -1.18 -6.33 -8.63
C LEU A 80 -1.81 -6.32 -10.03
N TYR A 81 -3.11 -6.06 -10.13
CA TYR A 81 -3.79 -5.93 -11.41
C TYR A 81 -3.27 -4.72 -12.22
N LEU A 82 -3.02 -3.60 -11.54
CA LEU A 82 -2.47 -2.39 -12.16
C LEU A 82 -1.06 -2.63 -12.69
N TYR A 83 -0.21 -3.31 -11.90
CA TYR A 83 1.12 -3.75 -12.31
C TYR A 83 1.05 -4.69 -13.52
N TYR A 84 0.14 -5.67 -13.51
CA TYR A 84 -0.07 -6.58 -14.64
C TYR A 84 -0.42 -5.84 -15.93
N ILE A 85 -1.36 -4.89 -15.88
CA ILE A 85 -1.71 -4.05 -17.04
C ILE A 85 -0.49 -3.25 -17.50
N MET A 86 0.25 -2.63 -16.58
CA MET A 86 1.43 -1.82 -16.91
C MET A 86 2.49 -2.64 -17.65
N VAL A 87 2.80 -3.84 -17.15
CA VAL A 87 3.70 -4.79 -17.80
C VAL A 87 3.21 -5.16 -19.19
N ARG A 88 1.90 -5.39 -19.36
CA ARG A 88 1.29 -5.72 -20.67
C ARG A 88 1.39 -4.58 -21.67
N VAL A 89 1.15 -3.34 -21.24
CA VAL A 89 1.30 -2.14 -22.08
C VAL A 89 2.75 -1.97 -22.52
N TYR A 90 3.69 -2.11 -21.58
CA TYR A 90 5.12 -2.00 -21.85
C TYR A 90 5.61 -3.08 -22.83
N LEU A 91 5.26 -4.35 -22.59
CA LEU A 91 5.65 -5.47 -23.44
C LEU A 91 5.04 -5.40 -24.84
N LYS A 92 3.79 -4.93 -24.96
CA LYS A 92 3.10 -4.77 -26.25
C LYS A 92 3.36 -3.43 -26.94
N LYS A 93 4.40 -2.68 -26.52
CA LYS A 93 4.80 -1.38 -27.09
C LYS A 93 3.63 -0.39 -27.24
N GLY A 94 2.76 -0.29 -26.25
CA GLY A 94 1.62 0.64 -26.28
C GLY A 94 0.46 0.23 -27.20
N LYS A 95 0.51 -0.93 -27.87
CA LYS A 95 -0.65 -1.47 -28.64
C LYS A 95 -1.80 -1.97 -27.77
N TYR A 96 -1.61 -1.99 -26.45
CA TYR A 96 -2.65 -2.34 -25.48
C TYR A 96 -3.24 -1.05 -24.91
N ASN A 97 -4.50 -0.76 -25.26
CA ASN A 97 -5.22 0.41 -24.72
C ASN A 97 -5.66 0.12 -23.28
N ALA A 98 -4.87 0.57 -22.30
CA ALA A 98 -5.24 0.52 -20.88
C ALA A 98 -6.24 1.61 -20.46
N LYS A 99 -6.70 2.45 -21.39
CA LYS A 99 -7.49 3.67 -21.14
C LYS A 99 -8.93 3.44 -20.61
N GLY A 100 -9.36 2.20 -20.38
CA GLY A 100 -10.78 1.87 -20.20
C GLY A 100 -11.39 2.08 -18.80
N PHE A 101 -10.63 1.98 -17.72
CA PHE A 101 -11.24 1.91 -16.36
C PHE A 101 -10.45 2.64 -15.28
N LEU A 102 -9.15 2.34 -15.16
CA LEU A 102 -8.27 2.79 -14.06
C LEU A 102 -8.01 4.31 -14.04
N PHE A 103 -8.13 4.98 -15.18
CA PHE A 103 -7.92 6.42 -15.32
C PHE A 103 -9.21 7.19 -15.56
N SER A 104 -10.37 6.56 -15.31
CA SER A 104 -11.65 7.24 -15.42
C SER A 104 -11.86 8.20 -14.23
N LYS A 105 -12.54 9.32 -14.47
CA LYS A 105 -12.97 10.25 -13.42
C LYS A 105 -13.78 9.53 -12.34
N ASN A 106 -14.63 8.58 -12.74
CA ASN A 106 -15.46 7.80 -11.81
C ASN A 106 -14.62 6.95 -10.87
N PHE A 107 -13.57 6.29 -11.38
CA PHE A 107 -12.66 5.52 -10.54
C PHE A 107 -11.98 6.41 -9.50
N ALA A 108 -11.47 7.58 -9.90
CA ALA A 108 -10.84 8.52 -8.97
C ALA A 108 -11.80 8.98 -7.86
N ILE A 109 -13.06 9.25 -8.20
CA ILE A 109 -14.10 9.63 -7.23
C ILE A 109 -14.37 8.48 -6.25
N VAL A 110 -14.56 7.25 -6.75
CA VAL A 110 -14.81 6.08 -5.90
C VAL A 110 -13.62 5.81 -4.97
N PHE A 111 -12.40 5.88 -5.51
CA PHE A 111 -11.19 5.72 -4.71
C PHE A 111 -11.09 6.79 -3.60
N LEU A 112 -11.35 8.05 -3.93
CA LEU A 112 -11.37 9.13 -2.95
C LEU A 112 -12.45 8.93 -1.88
N LEU A 113 -13.65 8.50 -2.27
CA LEU A 113 -14.73 8.17 -1.33
C LEU A 113 -14.32 7.04 -0.38
N ILE A 114 -13.69 5.97 -0.87
CA ILE A 114 -13.16 4.89 -0.03
C ILE A 114 -12.14 5.43 0.97
N LEU A 115 -11.22 6.30 0.53
CA LEU A 115 -10.23 6.91 1.43
C LEU A 115 -10.88 7.76 2.52
N VAL A 116 -11.87 8.58 2.17
CA VAL A 116 -12.58 9.45 3.13
C VAL A 116 -13.41 8.61 4.10
N VAL A 117 -14.15 7.63 3.62
CA VAL A 117 -14.94 6.72 4.48
C VAL A 117 -14.00 5.98 5.43
N TYR A 118 -12.91 5.39 4.93
CA TYR A 118 -11.94 4.70 5.77
C TYR A 118 -11.28 5.63 6.80
N PHE A 119 -10.95 6.86 6.41
CA PHE A 119 -10.42 7.88 7.31
C PHE A 119 -11.40 8.17 8.45
N ILE A 120 -12.68 8.41 8.14
CA ILE A 120 -13.70 8.70 9.14
C ILE A 120 -13.86 7.50 10.06
N LEU A 121 -14.12 6.31 9.50
CA LEU A 121 -14.37 5.10 10.28
C LEU A 121 -13.20 4.79 11.23
N ARG A 122 -11.95 4.87 10.75
CA ARG A 122 -10.76 4.57 11.56
C ARG A 122 -10.56 5.49 12.76
N ASN A 123 -11.13 6.70 12.75
CA ASN A 123 -11.00 7.67 13.83
C ASN A 123 -12.20 7.67 14.80
N ILE A 124 -13.15 6.73 14.66
CA ILE A 124 -14.28 6.61 15.58
C ILE A 124 -13.88 5.74 16.79
N PRO A 125 -13.96 6.26 18.04
CA PRO A 125 -13.56 5.54 19.24
C PRO A 125 -14.66 4.60 19.77
N PHE A 126 -15.32 3.85 18.87
CA PHE A 126 -16.39 2.92 19.23
C PHE A 126 -16.21 1.59 18.50
N SER A 127 -16.51 0.47 19.16
CA SER A 127 -16.42 -0.87 18.55
C SER A 127 -17.48 -1.02 17.45
N PRO A 128 -17.16 -1.56 16.25
CA PRO A 128 -15.94 -2.29 15.90
C PRO A 128 -14.83 -1.44 15.27
N PHE A 129 -15.01 -0.12 15.16
CA PHE A 129 -14.08 0.75 14.43
C PHE A 129 -12.72 0.94 15.11
N THR A 130 -12.67 0.71 16.42
CA THR A 130 -11.41 0.65 17.18
C THR A 130 -10.43 -0.39 16.62
N TYR A 131 -10.91 -1.43 15.95
CA TYR A 131 -10.06 -2.42 15.28
C TYR A 131 -9.33 -1.90 14.06
N LEU A 132 -9.74 -0.75 13.52
CA LEU A 132 -9.05 -0.10 12.42
C LEU A 132 -7.88 0.76 12.91
N ILE A 133 -7.81 1.10 14.20
CA ILE A 133 -6.73 1.92 14.75
C ILE A 133 -5.42 1.10 14.73
N PRO A 134 -4.33 1.63 14.14
CA PRO A 134 -3.06 0.91 14.06
C PRO A 134 -2.35 0.92 15.41
N TYR A 135 -2.50 -0.15 16.19
CA TYR A 135 -1.79 -0.39 17.45
C TYR A 135 -0.42 -1.00 17.19
#